data_AF-A0A949G1A0-F1
#
_entry.id   AF-A0A949G1A0-F1
#
_cell.length_a   1.000
_cell.length_b   1.000
_cell.length_c   1.000
_cell.angle_alpha   90.00
_cell.angle_beta   90.00
_cell.angle_gamma   90.00
#
_symmetry.space_group_name_H-M   'P 1'
#
loop_
_entity.id
_entity.type
_entity.pdbx_description
1 polymer ?
#
loop_
_entity_poly.entity_id
_entity_poly.type
_entity_poly.pdbx_seq_one_letter_code
_entity_poly.pdbx_strand_id
1 'polypeptide(L)'
;MHDTLSGRAEELGRLTDLIRTSLSLADSSIPAINAQLDELAAMGLDNLELEGPVVYSRAASCSPTFDDARVVFAATLVMPGGLGCTIWGAEEYAERYGESGHEPPDLRERFAPYDRLPAIVRATLPAHAPKLLVQLLQSFSVLTR
;
A
#
# COMPACT_ATOMS: atom_id res chain seq x y z
N MET A 1 38.23 -0.64 -8.51
CA MET A 1 37.21 0.36 -8.89
C MET A 1 36.32 -0.14 -10.02
N HIS A 2 36.88 -0.75 -11.08
CA HIS A 2 36.09 -1.35 -12.17
C HIS A 2 35.23 -2.54 -11.70
N ASP A 3 35.81 -3.46 -10.91
CA ASP A 3 35.08 -4.62 -10.35
C ASP A 3 33.95 -4.22 -9.39
N THR A 4 34.13 -3.09 -8.69
CA THR A 4 33.16 -2.55 -7.75
C THR A 4 31.94 -1.95 -8.48
N LEU A 5 32.15 -1.31 -9.62
CA LEU A 5 31.09 -0.79 -10.47
C LEU A 5 30.34 -1.91 -11.20
N SER A 6 31.07 -2.93 -11.67
CA SER A 6 30.46 -4.12 -12.29
C SER A 6 29.55 -4.86 -11.30
N GLY A 7 30.02 -5.10 -10.08
CA GLY A 7 29.20 -5.76 -9.05
C GLY A 7 27.94 -4.97 -8.69
N ARG A 8 28.01 -3.63 -8.67
CA ARG A 8 26.83 -2.78 -8.44
C ARG A 8 25.84 -2.81 -9.60
N ALA A 9 26.33 -2.87 -10.84
CA ALA A 9 25.47 -2.99 -12.02
C ALA A 9 24.69 -4.32 -12.02
N GLU A 10 25.34 -5.43 -11.65
CA GLU A 10 24.69 -6.73 -11.52
C GLU A 10 23.65 -6.77 -10.38
N GLU A 11 23.95 -6.11 -9.26
CA GLU A 11 23.02 -5.96 -8.15
C GLU A 11 21.77 -5.16 -8.56
N LEU A 12 21.97 -4.04 -9.26
CA LEU A 12 20.88 -3.24 -9.81
C LEU A 12 20.03 -4.01 -10.82
N GLY A 13 20.66 -4.81 -11.69
CA GLY A 13 19.97 -5.70 -12.62
C GLY A 13 19.06 -6.68 -11.88
N ARG A 14 19.60 -7.38 -10.87
CA ARG A 14 18.83 -8.33 -10.04
C ARG A 14 17.65 -7.67 -9.32
N LEU A 15 17.85 -6.48 -8.74
CA LEU A 15 16.76 -5.75 -8.07
C LEU A 15 15.67 -5.34 -9.05
N THR A 16 16.05 -4.93 -10.27
CA THR A 16 15.10 -4.54 -11.32
C THR A 16 14.22 -5.72 -11.75
N ASP A 17 14.82 -6.90 -11.91
CA ASP A 17 14.08 -8.12 -12.28
C ASP A 17 13.14 -8.59 -11.18
N LEU A 18 13.54 -8.44 -9.92
CA LEU A 18 12.68 -8.73 -8.77
C LEU A 18 11.46 -7.81 -8.75
N ILE A 19 11.65 -6.50 -8.91
CA ILE A 19 10.54 -5.53 -8.96
C ILE A 19 9.57 -5.87 -10.11
N ARG A 20 10.10 -6.19 -11.29
CA ARG A 20 9.27 -6.56 -12.45
C ARG A 20 8.44 -7.81 -12.19
N THR A 21 9.05 -8.82 -11.58
CA THR A 21 8.37 -10.07 -11.21
C THR A 21 7.27 -9.83 -10.19
N SER A 22 7.58 -9.08 -9.12
CA SER A 22 6.61 -8.73 -8.08
C SER A 22 5.45 -7.89 -8.62
N LEU A 23 5.73 -6.96 -9.53
CA LEU A 23 4.67 -6.18 -10.20
C LEU A 23 3.78 -7.07 -11.06
N SER A 24 4.36 -8.00 -11.82
CA SER A 24 3.57 -8.94 -12.62
C SER A 24 2.66 -9.81 -11.75
N LEU A 25 3.15 -10.27 -10.59
CA LEU A 25 2.34 -10.98 -9.62
C LEU A 25 1.21 -10.10 -9.08
N ALA A 26 1.52 -8.85 -8.72
CA ALA A 26 0.55 -7.90 -8.22
C ALA A 26 -0.57 -7.64 -9.22
N ASP A 27 -0.22 -7.36 -10.49
CA ASP A 27 -1.17 -7.09 -11.56
C ASP A 27 -2.05 -8.30 -11.90
N SER A 28 -1.59 -9.52 -11.62
CA SER A 28 -2.38 -10.74 -11.79
C SER A 28 -3.32 -11.05 -10.63
N SER A 29 -2.97 -10.64 -9.41
CA SER A 29 -3.63 -11.10 -8.17
C SER A 29 -4.54 -10.04 -7.54
N ILE A 30 -4.07 -8.80 -7.42
CA ILE A 30 -4.80 -7.73 -6.72
C ILE A 30 -6.14 -7.40 -7.40
N PRO A 31 -6.23 -7.28 -8.74
CA PRO A 31 -7.52 -7.03 -9.39
C PRO A 31 -8.57 -8.13 -9.12
N ALA A 32 -8.16 -9.40 -9.12
CA ALA A 32 -9.05 -10.51 -8.82
C ALA A 32 -9.52 -10.49 -7.36
N ILE A 33 -8.64 -10.15 -6.43
CA ILE A 33 -9.00 -9.96 -5.01
C ILE A 33 -9.97 -8.79 -4.86
N ASN A 34 -9.72 -7.65 -5.50
CA ASN A 34 -10.60 -6.49 -5.41
C ASN A 34 -11.99 -6.77 -5.97
N ALA A 35 -12.10 -7.55 -7.07
CA ALA A 35 -13.39 -7.99 -7.58
C ALA A 35 -14.17 -8.83 -6.56
N GLN A 36 -13.50 -9.75 -5.84
CA GLN A 36 -14.14 -10.53 -4.77
C GLN A 36 -14.55 -9.65 -3.58
N LEU A 37 -13.75 -8.63 -3.24
CA LEU A 37 -14.10 -7.66 -2.21
C LEU A 37 -15.32 -6.83 -2.62
N ASP A 38 -15.44 -6.44 -3.89
CA ASP A 38 -16.61 -5.72 -4.39
C ASP A 38 -17.88 -6.59 -4.34
N GLU A 39 -17.77 -7.89 -4.62
CA GLU A 39 -18.88 -8.85 -4.44
C GLU A 39 -19.30 -8.94 -2.96
N LEU A 40 -18.35 -8.99 -2.03
CA LEU A 40 -18.63 -8.95 -0.59
C LEU A 40 -19.30 -7.63 -0.18
N ALA A 41 -18.85 -6.49 -0.71
CA ALA A 41 -19.47 -5.20 -0.45
C ALA A 41 -20.93 -5.18 -0.94
N ALA A 42 -21.20 -5.72 -2.13
CA ALA A 42 -22.55 -5.82 -2.67
C ALA A 42 -23.49 -6.71 -1.83
N MET A 43 -22.94 -7.62 -1.03
CA MET A 43 -23.69 -8.44 -0.07
C MET A 43 -23.91 -7.74 1.29
N GLY A 44 -23.52 -6.46 1.42
CA GLY A 44 -23.75 -5.63 2.60
C GLY A 44 -22.53 -5.40 3.50
N LEU A 45 -21.32 -5.69 3.00
CA LEU A 45 -20.07 -5.50 3.74
C LEU A 45 -19.32 -4.28 3.20
N ASP A 46 -19.89 -3.08 3.38
CA ASP A 46 -19.54 -1.84 2.64
C ASP A 46 -19.07 -0.67 3.53
N ASN A 47 -18.77 -0.94 4.80
CA ASN A 47 -18.31 0.07 5.75
C ASN A 47 -17.16 -0.42 6.63
N LEU A 48 -16.09 -0.92 6.00
CA LEU A 48 -14.89 -1.42 6.68
C LEU A 48 -13.64 -0.77 6.14
N GLU A 49 -12.78 -0.35 7.06
CA GLU A 49 -11.51 0.31 6.78
C GLU A 49 -10.43 -0.34 7.63
N LEU A 50 -9.43 -0.91 6.97
CA LEU A 50 -8.33 -1.60 7.63
C LEU A 50 -7.00 -0.98 7.21
N GLU A 51 -6.28 -0.49 8.22
CA GLU A 51 -4.95 0.05 8.05
C GLU A 51 -3.89 -1.07 8.01
N GLY A 52 -2.99 -0.97 7.05
CA GLY A 52 -1.81 -1.82 6.90
C GLY A 52 -0.51 -1.04 7.11
N PRO A 53 0.64 -1.72 7.01
CA PRO A 53 1.94 -1.09 7.23
C PRO A 53 2.29 -0.10 6.12
N VAL A 54 3.23 0.81 6.41
CA VAL A 54 3.93 1.61 5.40
C VAL A 54 4.65 0.69 4.43
N VAL A 55 4.36 0.86 3.13
CA VAL A 55 4.95 0.04 2.06
C VAL A 55 6.00 0.78 1.28
N TYR A 56 5.93 2.12 1.23
CA TYR A 56 6.88 2.93 0.48
C TYR A 56 6.87 4.38 0.95
N SER A 57 8.03 5.06 0.87
CA SER A 57 8.11 6.52 1.00
C SER A 57 9.04 7.10 -0.07
N ARG A 58 8.72 8.29 -0.56
CA ARG A 58 9.57 9.03 -1.51
C ARG A 58 9.50 10.53 -1.25
N ALA A 59 10.44 11.28 -1.81
CA ALA A 59 10.28 12.73 -1.94
C ALA A 59 9.09 13.05 -2.85
N ALA A 60 8.34 14.11 -2.52
CA ALA A 60 7.15 14.56 -3.23
C ALA A 60 7.50 15.13 -4.62
N SER A 61 8.72 15.67 -4.79
CA SER A 61 9.21 16.18 -6.05
C SER A 61 10.63 15.70 -6.38
N CYS A 62 10.96 15.65 -7.67
CA CYS A 62 12.37 15.61 -8.14
C CYS A 62 12.92 17.04 -8.34
N SER A 63 12.28 18.05 -7.73
CA SER A 63 12.67 19.45 -7.92
C SER A 63 13.99 19.73 -7.20
N PRO A 64 14.90 20.52 -7.79
CA PRO A 64 16.12 20.98 -7.11
C PRO A 64 15.84 22.02 -6.00
N THR A 65 14.59 22.46 -5.84
CA THR A 65 14.18 23.21 -4.65
C THR A 65 14.24 22.28 -3.45
N PHE A 66 14.91 22.71 -2.38
CA PHE A 66 15.06 22.04 -1.08
C PHE A 66 13.72 21.87 -0.33
N ASP A 67 12.71 21.36 -1.02
CA ASP A 67 11.45 20.94 -0.42
C ASP A 67 11.57 19.44 -0.11
N ASP A 68 11.93 19.14 1.13
CA ASP A 68 12.06 17.79 1.67
C ASP A 68 10.69 17.15 1.95
N ALA A 69 9.59 17.71 1.44
CA ALA A 69 8.28 17.10 1.52
C ALA A 69 8.35 15.66 1.02
N ARG A 70 8.01 14.71 1.90
CA ARG A 70 7.97 13.28 1.58
C ARG A 70 6.53 12.81 1.55
N VAL A 71 6.27 11.86 0.66
CA VAL A 71 5.00 11.16 0.54
C VAL A 71 5.18 9.75 1.08
N VAL A 72 4.26 9.34 1.95
CA VAL A 72 4.20 8.01 2.55
C VAL A 72 3.01 7.26 1.98
N PHE A 73 3.25 6.02 1.56
CA PHE A 73 2.22 5.09 1.10
C PHE A 73 2.09 3.98 2.15
N ALA A 74 0.90 3.83 2.72
CA ALA A 74 0.58 2.74 3.63
C ALA A 74 -0.45 1.81 2.97
N ALA A 75 -0.25 0.49 3.08
CA ALA A 75 -1.22 -0.48 2.57
C ALA A 75 -2.56 -0.29 3.27
N THR A 76 -3.67 -0.40 2.55
CA THR A 76 -5.00 -0.18 3.12
C THR A 76 -6.02 -1.05 2.40
N LEU A 77 -7.00 -1.55 3.13
CA LEU A 77 -8.20 -2.17 2.59
C LEU A 77 -9.41 -1.32 2.97
N VAL A 78 -10.17 -0.85 1.98
CA VAL A 78 -11.42 -0.10 2.18
C VAL A 78 -12.55 -0.84 1.47
N MET A 79 -13.71 -0.91 2.11
CA MET A 79 -14.92 -1.49 1.53
C MET A 79 -15.99 -0.40 1.39
N PRO A 80 -16.57 -0.20 0.19
CA PRO A 80 -16.11 -0.71 -1.10
C PRO A 80 -14.79 -0.03 -1.55
N GLY A 81 -14.06 -0.66 -2.48
CA GLY A 81 -12.81 -0.10 -3.05
C GLY A 81 -11.62 -1.05 -3.06
N GLY A 82 -11.64 -2.07 -2.21
CA GLY A 82 -10.67 -3.16 -2.16
C GLY A 82 -9.32 -2.77 -1.56
N LEU A 83 -8.26 -3.45 -2.01
CA LEU A 83 -6.88 -3.20 -1.64
C LEU A 83 -6.30 -2.03 -2.44
N GLY A 84 -5.59 -1.16 -1.72
CA GLY A 84 -4.87 -0.01 -2.28
C GLY A 84 -3.91 0.55 -1.24
N CYS A 85 -3.68 1.86 -1.29
CA CYS A 85 -2.88 2.56 -0.29
C CYS A 85 -3.54 3.85 0.17
N THR A 86 -3.30 4.24 1.42
CA THR A 86 -3.44 5.64 1.83
C THR A 86 -2.18 6.41 1.50
N ILE A 87 -2.36 7.67 1.09
CA ILE A 87 -1.28 8.59 0.74
C ILE A 87 -1.22 9.70 1.79
N TRP A 88 -0.04 9.92 2.35
CA TRP A 88 0.18 10.89 3.42
C TRP A 88 1.36 11.81 3.11
N GLY A 89 1.31 13.04 3.60
CA GLY A 89 2.52 13.81 3.84
C GLY A 89 3.33 13.18 4.97
N ALA A 90 4.66 13.19 4.91
CA ALA A 90 5.47 12.54 5.94
C ALA A 90 5.39 13.22 7.31
N GLU A 91 5.28 14.56 7.33
CA GLU A 91 5.06 15.32 8.56
C GLU A 91 3.71 14.97 9.17
N GLU A 92 2.65 15.00 8.36
CA GLU A 92 1.30 14.60 8.76
C GLU A 92 1.23 13.14 9.27
N TYR A 93 1.92 12.23 8.60
CA TYR A 93 2.03 10.83 9.04
C TYR A 93 2.79 10.75 10.37
N ALA A 94 3.89 11.49 10.53
CA ALA A 94 4.69 11.50 11.75
C ALA A 94 3.96 12.13 12.94
N GLU A 95 3.22 13.22 12.72
CA GLU A 95 2.38 13.83 13.76
C GLU A 95 1.32 12.83 14.23
N ARG A 96 0.68 12.11 13.29
CA ARG A 96 -0.40 11.19 13.63
C ARG A 96 0.04 9.89 14.26
N TYR A 97 1.16 9.33 13.83
CA TYR A 97 1.61 8.00 14.26
C TYR A 97 2.86 8.05 15.14
N GLY A 98 3.45 9.24 15.34
CA GLY A 98 4.58 9.48 16.24
C GLY A 98 4.19 9.78 17.68
N GLU A 99 2.97 10.28 17.92
CA GLU A 99 2.43 10.50 19.26
C GLU A 99 1.30 9.50 19.57
N SER A 100 1.29 8.94 20.79
CA SER A 100 0.29 7.96 21.19
C SER A 100 -1.03 8.64 21.56
N GLY A 101 -2.14 8.29 20.90
CA GLY A 101 -3.49 8.66 21.35
C GLY A 101 -4.42 9.28 20.29
N HIS A 102 -4.10 9.21 19.00
CA HIS A 102 -4.97 9.75 17.96
C HIS A 102 -6.17 8.83 17.67
N GLU A 103 -7.31 9.46 17.37
CA GLU A 103 -8.49 8.77 16.82
C GLU A 103 -8.12 8.04 15.51
N PRO A 104 -8.76 6.90 15.17
CA PRO A 104 -8.52 6.26 13.88
C PRO A 104 -8.77 7.25 12.72
N PRO A 105 -7.85 7.40 11.75
CA PRO A 105 -8.10 8.26 10.61
C PRO A 105 -9.22 7.71 9.74
N ASP A 106 -9.96 8.62 9.10
CA ASP A 106 -10.75 8.28 7.92
C ASP A 106 -9.77 7.90 6.80
N LEU A 107 -9.66 6.59 6.53
CA LEU A 107 -8.72 6.07 5.54
C LEU A 107 -9.27 6.28 4.12
N ARG A 108 -10.61 6.37 3.98
CA ARG A 108 -11.31 6.47 2.70
C ARG A 108 -11.00 7.77 1.98
N GLU A 109 -10.92 8.89 2.69
CA GLU A 109 -10.55 10.19 2.10
C GLU A 109 -9.16 10.19 1.45
N ARG A 110 -8.26 9.34 1.97
CA ARG A 110 -6.84 9.26 1.54
C ARG A 110 -6.56 8.07 0.64
N PHE A 111 -7.58 7.27 0.37
CA PHE A 111 -7.44 6.01 -0.32
C PHE A 111 -7.18 6.22 -1.82
N ALA A 112 -6.08 5.63 -2.28
CA ALA A 112 -5.77 5.47 -3.68
C ALA A 112 -5.95 3.98 -4.06
N PRO A 113 -6.87 3.67 -5.00
CA PRO A 113 -7.09 2.31 -5.47
C PRO A 113 -5.87 1.78 -6.22
N TYR A 114 -5.72 0.46 -6.24
CA TYR A 114 -4.57 -0.25 -6.79
C TYR A 114 -4.10 0.26 -8.16
N ASP A 115 -5.03 0.44 -9.10
CA ASP A 115 -4.78 0.85 -10.49
C ASP A 115 -4.16 2.26 -10.62
N ARG A 116 -4.36 3.12 -9.62
CA ARG A 116 -3.82 4.49 -9.59
C ARG A 116 -2.45 4.57 -8.90
N LEU A 117 -1.95 3.48 -8.36
CA LEU A 117 -0.69 3.47 -7.62
C LEU A 117 0.54 3.38 -8.54
N PRO A 118 1.66 4.02 -8.16
CA PRO A 118 2.93 3.83 -8.85
C PRO A 118 3.35 2.35 -8.87
N ALA A 119 4.05 1.94 -9.93
CA ALA A 119 4.47 0.55 -10.14
C ALA A 119 5.22 -0.04 -8.93
N ILE A 120 6.11 0.73 -8.30
CA ILE A 120 6.86 0.26 -7.14
C ILE A 120 5.98 0.01 -5.91
N VAL A 121 4.91 0.79 -5.74
CA VAL A 121 3.94 0.60 -4.65
C VAL A 121 3.03 -0.60 -4.97
N ARG A 122 2.59 -0.73 -6.23
CA ARG A 122 1.84 -1.91 -6.67
C ARG A 122 2.59 -3.21 -6.43
N ALA A 123 3.89 -3.23 -6.74
CA ALA A 123 4.73 -4.41 -6.58
C ALA A 123 4.90 -4.89 -5.12
N THR A 124 4.66 -4.03 -4.12
CA THR A 124 4.81 -4.39 -2.69
C THR A 124 3.51 -4.84 -2.05
N LEU A 125 2.35 -4.43 -2.58
CA LEU A 125 1.04 -4.75 -2.01
C LEU A 125 0.74 -6.25 -1.82
N PRO A 126 1.15 -7.18 -2.72
CA PRO A 126 0.88 -8.60 -2.53
C PRO A 126 1.44 -9.18 -1.23
N ALA A 127 2.55 -8.64 -0.72
CA ALA A 127 3.14 -9.08 0.55
C ALA A 127 2.28 -8.73 1.77
N HIS A 128 1.38 -7.74 1.63
CA HIS A 128 0.56 -7.22 2.73
C HIS A 128 -0.92 -7.62 2.62
N ALA A 129 -1.38 -7.96 1.42
CA ALA A 129 -2.75 -8.38 1.16
C ALA A 129 -3.24 -9.53 2.07
N PRO A 130 -2.47 -10.63 2.29
CA PRO A 130 -2.95 -11.73 3.14
C PRO A 130 -3.27 -11.30 4.57
N LYS A 131 -2.46 -10.41 5.16
CA LYS A 131 -2.68 -9.93 6.53
C LYS A 131 -3.97 -9.11 6.64
N LEU A 132 -4.18 -8.19 5.69
CA LEU A 132 -5.38 -7.35 5.65
C LEU A 132 -6.64 -8.18 5.41
N LEU A 133 -6.58 -9.18 4.52
CA LEU A 133 -7.69 -10.10 4.28
C LEU A 133 -8.02 -10.96 5.51
N VAL A 134 -7.01 -11.45 6.23
CA VAL A 134 -7.23 -12.19 7.48
C VAL A 134 -7.90 -11.30 8.54
N GLN A 135 -7.45 -10.06 8.68
CA GLN A 135 -8.07 -9.10 9.61
C GLN A 135 -9.53 -8.80 9.22
N LEU A 136 -9.82 -8.65 7.93
CA LEU A 136 -11.18 -8.49 7.42
C LEU A 136 -12.07 -9.68 7.82
N LEU A 137 -11.61 -10.91 7.58
CA LEU A 137 -12.33 -12.12 7.93
C LEU A 137 -12.55 -12.27 9.45
N GLN A 138 -11.57 -11.86 10.26
CA GLN A 138 -11.69 -11.85 11.71
C GLN A 138 -12.76 -10.85 12.19
N SER A 139 -12.79 -9.64 11.62
CA SER A 139 -13.83 -8.64 11.93
C SER A 139 -15.24 -9.18 11.66
N PHE A 140 -15.42 -9.98 10.60
CA PHE A 140 -16.71 -10.64 10.35
C PHE A 140 -17.06 -11.69 11.39
N SER A 141 -16.11 -12.54 11.77
CA SER A 141 -16.38 -13.60 12.75
C SER A 141 -16.86 -13.08 14.11
N VAL A 142 -16.51 -11.83 14.44
CA VAL A 142 -16.96 -11.13 15.65
C VAL A 142 -18.35 -10.52 15.46
N LEU A 143 -18.66 -9.98 14.28
CA LEU A 143 -19.95 -9.34 13.98
C LEU A 143 -21.12 -10.33 13.79
N THR A 144 -20.85 -11.59 13.48
CA THR A 144 -21.87 -12.63 13.27
C THR A 144 -22.18 -13.48 14.50
N ARG A 145 -21.68 -13.12 15.69
CA ARG A 145 -22.01 -13.77 16.97
C ARG A 145 -23.04 -12.96 17.75
#